data_AF-A0A835H8T2-F1
#
_entry.id   AF-A0A835H8T2-F1
#
_cell.length_a   1.000
_cell.length_b   1.000
_cell.length_c   1.000
_cell.angle_alpha   90.00
_cell.angle_beta   90.00
_cell.angle_gamma   90.00
#
_symmetry.space_group_name_H-M   'P 1'
#
loop_
_entity.id
_entity.type
_entity.pdbx_description
1 polymer ?
#
loop_
_entity_poly.entity_id
_entity_poly.type
_entity_poly.pdbx_seq_one_letter_code
_entity_poly.pdbx_strand_id
1 'polypeptide(L)'
;MLTKISIMAPQSERKVIELEEGWELMRKGVTKLKNILVGLPEPQFNSRDYMTLCTTIYNMCIQRPHDYSEQLHDWCKTVIEDYIAETVLQSIQEKHSEYMLKELVQRWNSHKVMVRWLRVFHYLDHFFITRRSLPSLKDVGFICFRDLVFEEIKVNAKDIVISFINREREGEHIDGGLLKHNLR
;
A
#
# COMPACT_ATOMS: atom_id res chain seq x y z
N MET A 1 -4.73 -30.10 -38.04
CA MET A 1 -5.73 -30.42 -37.00
C MET A 1 -5.08 -30.12 -35.66
N LEU A 2 -5.32 -28.92 -35.10
CA LEU A 2 -4.71 -28.47 -33.85
C LEU A 2 -5.65 -28.78 -32.70
N THR A 3 -5.27 -29.75 -31.86
CA THR A 3 -6.02 -30.11 -30.66
C THR A 3 -5.71 -29.07 -29.57
N LYS A 4 -6.68 -28.20 -29.27
CA LYS A 4 -6.68 -27.35 -28.09
C LYS A 4 -6.70 -28.23 -26.84
N ILE A 5 -5.62 -28.24 -26.07
CA ILE A 5 -5.63 -28.80 -24.72
C ILE A 5 -6.26 -27.74 -23.80
N SER A 6 -7.54 -27.92 -23.51
CA SER A 6 -8.24 -27.17 -22.46
C SER A 6 -7.87 -27.80 -21.12
N ILE A 7 -6.97 -27.18 -20.38
CA ILE A 7 -6.74 -27.52 -18.96
C ILE A 7 -7.67 -26.63 -18.14
N MET A 8 -8.96 -26.98 -18.12
CA MET A 8 -9.88 -26.49 -17.10
C MET A 8 -9.84 -27.49 -15.95
N ALA A 9 -9.26 -27.08 -14.82
CA ALA A 9 -9.42 -27.80 -13.56
C ALA A 9 -10.93 -27.97 -13.27
N PRO A 10 -11.37 -29.10 -12.67
CA PRO A 10 -12.77 -29.34 -12.39
C PRO A 10 -13.32 -28.23 -11.49
N GLN A 11 -14.43 -27.62 -11.93
CA GLN A 11 -15.25 -26.70 -11.15
C GLN A 11 -15.90 -27.52 -10.02
N SER A 12 -15.14 -27.78 -8.95
CA SER A 12 -15.75 -27.97 -7.63
C SER A 12 -16.68 -26.78 -7.42
N GLU A 13 -17.92 -27.02 -6.97
CA GLU A 13 -18.89 -25.97 -6.62
C GLU A 13 -18.23 -24.97 -5.66
N ARG A 14 -17.59 -23.93 -6.22
CA ARG A 14 -16.99 -22.86 -5.43
C ARG A 14 -18.16 -22.08 -4.88
N LYS A 15 -18.32 -22.10 -3.56
CA LYS A 15 -19.30 -21.27 -2.85
C LYS A 15 -19.15 -19.84 -3.36
N VAL A 16 -20.24 -19.27 -3.86
CA VAL A 16 -20.29 -17.85 -4.25
C VAL A 16 -20.05 -17.02 -2.99
N ILE A 17 -19.10 -16.09 -3.06
CA ILE A 17 -18.79 -15.15 -2.00
C ILE A 17 -19.61 -13.89 -2.26
N GLU A 18 -20.55 -13.59 -1.38
CA GLU A 18 -21.27 -12.33 -1.44
C GLU A 18 -20.33 -11.16 -1.19
N LEU A 19 -20.61 -9.99 -1.79
CA LEU A 19 -19.73 -8.83 -1.71
C LEU A 19 -19.39 -8.46 -0.26
N GLU A 20 -20.40 -8.46 0.62
CA GLU A 20 -20.22 -8.09 2.03
C GLU A 20 -19.39 -9.12 2.81
N GLU A 21 -19.54 -10.42 2.52
CA GLU A 21 -18.72 -11.50 3.11
C GLU A 21 -17.25 -11.30 2.72
N GLY A 22 -17.00 -11.01 1.44
CA GLY A 22 -15.68 -10.64 0.95
C GLY A 22 -15.11 -9.40 1.63
N TRP A 23 -15.93 -8.36 1.79
CA TRP A 23 -15.57 -7.11 2.48
C TRP A 23 -15.25 -7.25 3.94
N GLU A 24 -15.93 -8.11 4.67
CA GLU A 24 -15.58 -8.35 6.06
C GLU A 24 -14.16 -8.96 6.18
N LEU A 25 -13.83 -9.93 5.33
CA LEU A 25 -12.50 -10.55 5.30
C LEU A 25 -11.41 -9.56 4.88
N MET A 26 -11.68 -8.80 3.82
CA MET A 26 -10.73 -7.82 3.31
C MET A 26 -10.48 -6.67 4.31
N ARG A 27 -11.53 -6.17 4.97
CA ARG A 27 -11.40 -5.17 6.05
C ARG A 27 -10.60 -5.70 7.22
N LYS A 28 -10.79 -6.95 7.65
CA LYS A 28 -9.96 -7.57 8.71
C LYS A 28 -8.48 -7.58 8.31
N GLY A 29 -8.18 -7.93 7.07
CA GLY A 29 -6.82 -7.85 6.52
C GLY A 29 -6.25 -6.44 6.55
N VAL A 30 -7.02 -5.44 6.13
CA VAL A 30 -6.58 -4.03 6.14
C VAL A 30 -6.40 -3.49 7.55
N THR A 31 -7.28 -3.81 8.50
CA THR A 31 -7.12 -3.40 9.90
C THR A 31 -5.83 -3.97 10.49
N LYS A 32 -5.59 -5.28 10.29
CA LYS A 32 -4.34 -5.93 10.69
C LYS A 32 -3.13 -5.24 10.07
N LEU A 33 -3.19 -4.91 8.78
CA LEU A 33 -2.14 -4.17 8.10
C LEU A 33 -1.92 -2.79 8.72
N LYS A 34 -2.97 -1.97 8.86
CA LYS A 34 -2.87 -0.63 9.47
C LYS A 34 -2.20 -0.70 10.85
N ASN A 35 -2.58 -1.65 11.69
CA ASN A 35 -1.97 -1.88 13.01
C ASN A 35 -0.47 -2.17 12.92
N ILE A 36 -0.04 -3.05 12.00
CA ILE A 36 1.39 -3.34 11.77
C ILE A 36 2.13 -2.08 11.31
N LEU A 37 1.53 -1.30 10.40
CA LEU A 37 2.15 -0.12 9.81
C LEU A 37 2.38 1.02 10.83
N VAL A 38 1.55 1.10 11.86
CA VAL A 38 1.70 2.07 12.96
C VAL A 38 2.46 1.51 14.16
N GLY A 39 2.87 0.24 14.13
CA GLY A 39 3.64 -0.40 15.20
C GLY A 39 2.82 -0.84 16.41
N LEU A 40 1.51 -1.02 16.26
CA LEU A 40 0.67 -1.63 17.30
C LEU A 40 1.02 -3.13 17.46
N PRO A 41 0.77 -3.72 18.65
CA PRO A 41 1.04 -5.13 18.91
C PRO A 41 0.08 -6.02 18.11
N GLU A 42 0.46 -6.30 16.87
CA GLU A 42 -0.27 -7.11 15.91
C GLU A 42 0.67 -8.19 15.34
N PRO A 43 0.26 -9.47 15.32
CA PRO A 43 1.04 -10.53 14.70
C PRO A 43 1.31 -10.22 13.22
N GLN A 44 2.52 -10.53 12.74
CA GLN A 44 2.82 -10.43 11.32
C GLN A 44 1.90 -11.33 10.49
N PHE A 45 1.71 -10.97 9.22
CA PHE A 45 1.02 -11.86 8.28
C PHE A 45 1.80 -13.16 8.11
N ASN A 46 1.13 -14.28 8.34
CA ASN A 46 1.69 -15.60 8.04
C ASN A 46 1.17 -16.10 6.68
N SER A 47 1.69 -17.24 6.22
CA SER A 47 1.30 -17.81 4.94
C SER A 47 -0.20 -18.13 4.85
N ARG A 48 -0.85 -18.51 5.96
CA ARG A 48 -2.29 -18.79 5.98
C ARG A 48 -3.10 -17.50 5.77
N ASP A 49 -2.73 -16.41 6.44
CA ASP A 49 -3.40 -15.12 6.24
C ASP A 49 -3.31 -14.68 4.78
N TYR A 50 -2.12 -14.78 4.20
CA TYR A 50 -1.86 -14.41 2.81
C TYR A 50 -2.66 -15.29 1.83
N MET A 51 -2.65 -16.61 2.04
CA MET A 51 -3.39 -17.56 1.21
C MET A 51 -4.91 -17.32 1.29
N THR A 52 -5.45 -17.03 2.48
CA THR A 52 -6.87 -16.71 2.66
C THR A 52 -7.24 -15.47 1.86
N LEU A 53 -6.50 -14.36 2.01
CA LEU A 53 -6.77 -13.12 1.29
C LEU A 53 -6.67 -13.32 -0.24
N CYS A 54 -5.59 -13.95 -0.71
CA CYS A 54 -5.40 -14.21 -2.15
C CYS A 54 -6.51 -15.08 -2.73
N THR A 55 -6.92 -16.13 -2.00
CA THR A 55 -7.96 -17.06 -2.45
C THR A 55 -9.32 -16.37 -2.49
N THR A 56 -9.64 -15.55 -1.48
CA THR A 56 -10.86 -14.76 -1.44
C THR A 56 -10.91 -13.76 -2.60
N ILE A 57 -9.86 -12.97 -2.82
CA ILE A 57 -9.76 -12.03 -3.94
C ILE A 57 -9.94 -12.77 -5.27
N TYR A 58 -9.20 -13.87 -5.47
CA TYR A 58 -9.31 -14.69 -6.67
C TYR A 58 -10.76 -15.12 -6.90
N ASN A 59 -11.39 -15.76 -5.91
CA ASN A 59 -12.76 -16.28 -6.03
C ASN A 59 -13.76 -15.15 -6.33
N MET A 60 -13.65 -14.01 -5.65
CA MET A 60 -14.51 -12.83 -5.89
C MET A 60 -14.37 -12.27 -7.32
N CYS A 61 -13.20 -12.41 -7.95
CA CYS A 61 -12.98 -11.94 -9.33
C CYS A 61 -13.50 -12.91 -10.39
N ILE A 62 -13.52 -14.22 -10.12
CA ILE A 62 -13.80 -15.24 -11.16
C ILE A 62 -15.15 -15.94 -11.01
N GLN A 63 -15.83 -15.74 -9.89
CA GLN A 63 -17.12 -16.38 -9.63
C GLN A 63 -18.18 -15.98 -10.66
N ARG A 64 -19.28 -16.72 -10.67
CA ARG A 64 -20.43 -16.45 -11.54
C ARG A 64 -21.71 -16.48 -10.70
N PRO A 65 -22.67 -15.59 -10.95
CA PRO A 65 -22.70 -14.59 -12.03
C PRO A 65 -21.91 -13.30 -11.77
N HIS A 66 -21.36 -13.10 -10.56
CA HIS A 66 -20.75 -11.84 -10.13
C HIS A 66 -19.24 -11.74 -10.40
N ASP A 67 -18.76 -10.59 -10.87
CA ASP A 67 -17.33 -10.23 -10.95
C ASP A 67 -17.12 -8.96 -10.13
N TYR A 68 -16.30 -9.05 -9.06
CA TYR A 68 -16.02 -7.93 -8.16
C TYR A 68 -14.67 -7.24 -8.41
N SER A 69 -14.04 -7.47 -9.57
CA SER A 69 -12.68 -6.99 -9.84
C SER A 69 -12.55 -5.46 -9.76
N GLU A 70 -13.55 -4.73 -10.27
CA GLU A 70 -13.56 -3.26 -10.29
C GLU A 70 -13.76 -2.68 -8.88
N GLN A 71 -14.70 -3.24 -8.10
CA GLN A 71 -14.93 -2.86 -6.72
C GLN A 71 -13.69 -3.10 -5.85
N LEU A 72 -13.01 -4.23 -6.06
CA LEU A 72 -11.77 -4.55 -5.35
C LEU A 72 -10.63 -3.58 -5.70
N HIS A 73 -10.50 -3.20 -6.98
CA HIS A 73 -9.51 -2.23 -7.44
C HIS A 73 -9.74 -0.86 -6.79
N ASP A 74 -10.96 -0.32 -6.88
CA ASP A 74 -11.27 1.02 -6.40
C ASP A 74 -11.13 1.12 -4.89
N TRP A 75 -11.60 0.11 -4.17
CA TRP A 75 -11.43 0.03 -2.73
C TRP A 75 -9.96 -0.04 -2.31
N CYS A 76 -9.13 -0.79 -3.04
CA CYS A 76 -7.70 -0.86 -2.74
C CYS A 76 -7.05 0.53 -2.83
N LYS A 77 -7.46 1.35 -3.81
CA LYS A 77 -7.01 2.73 -3.94
C LYS A 77 -7.45 3.56 -2.73
N THR A 78 -8.72 3.47 -2.35
CA THR A 78 -9.26 4.17 -1.16
C THR A 78 -8.50 3.80 0.11
N VAL A 79 -8.19 2.51 0.34
CA VAL A 79 -7.43 2.06 1.52
C VAL A 79 -6.05 2.73 1.61
N ILE A 80 -5.36 2.89 0.47
CA ILE A 80 -4.05 3.54 0.39
C ILE A 80 -4.19 5.04 0.71
N GLU A 81 -5.16 5.71 0.08
CA GLU A 81 -5.42 7.13 0.26
C GLU A 81 -5.81 7.46 1.70
N ASP A 82 -6.74 6.70 2.30
CA ASP A 82 -7.16 6.85 3.69
C ASP A 82 -6.01 6.64 4.65
N TYR A 83 -5.18 5.60 4.46
CA TYR A 83 -3.99 5.38 5.30
C TYR A 83 -3.03 6.57 5.24
N ILE A 84 -2.80 7.12 4.05
CA ILE A 84 -1.93 8.29 3.89
C ILE A 84 -2.53 9.49 4.63
N ALA A 85 -3.81 9.80 4.38
CA ALA A 85 -4.47 10.97 4.93
C ALA A 85 -4.62 10.91 6.46
N GLU A 86 -5.12 9.79 6.98
CA GLU A 86 -5.46 9.62 8.39
C GLU A 86 -4.24 9.38 9.28
N THR A 87 -3.18 8.77 8.73
CA THR A 87 -2.04 8.31 9.53
C THR A 87 -0.74 8.98 9.13
N VAL A 88 -0.36 8.90 7.86
CA VAL A 88 0.97 9.37 7.42
C VAL A 88 1.07 10.89 7.52
N LEU A 89 0.13 11.61 6.91
CA LEU A 89 0.14 13.07 6.89
C LEU A 89 0.02 13.65 8.30
N GLN A 90 -0.93 13.15 9.11
CA GLN A 90 -1.08 13.57 10.51
C GLN A 90 0.22 13.41 11.30
N SER A 91 0.84 12.23 11.22
CA SER A 91 2.08 11.95 11.96
C SER A 91 3.22 12.89 11.56
N ILE A 92 3.32 13.24 10.27
CA ILE A 92 4.35 14.14 9.76
C ILE A 92 4.08 15.59 10.18
N GLN A 93 2.83 16.05 10.07
CA GLN A 93 2.42 17.42 10.39
C GLN A 93 2.57 17.75 11.89
N GLU A 94 2.47 16.75 12.77
CA GLU A 94 2.70 16.90 14.21
C GLU A 94 4.18 17.09 14.59
N LYS A 95 5.11 16.91 13.64
CA LYS A 95 6.56 17.01 13.87
C LYS A 95 7.13 18.24 13.19
N HIS A 96 8.24 18.73 13.72
CA HIS A 96 8.98 19.88 13.17
C HIS A 96 10.46 19.56 12.99
N SER A 97 11.11 20.34 12.12
CA SER A 97 12.56 20.29 11.91
C SER A 97 13.07 18.87 11.61
N GLU A 98 14.15 18.43 12.25
CA GLU A 98 14.73 17.10 12.06
C GLU A 98 13.77 15.95 12.37
N TYR A 99 12.89 16.13 13.36
CA TYR A 99 11.94 15.08 13.75
C TYR A 99 10.90 14.83 12.68
N MET A 100 10.52 15.87 11.91
CA MET A 100 9.63 15.69 10.76
C MET A 100 10.29 14.86 9.66
N LEU A 101 11.58 15.09 9.39
CA LEU A 101 12.34 14.29 8.41
C LEU A 101 12.51 12.84 8.87
N LYS A 102 12.76 12.61 10.17
CA LYS A 102 12.81 11.26 10.76
C LYS A 102 11.47 10.54 10.61
N GLU A 103 10.38 11.22 10.91
CA GLU A 103 9.02 10.67 10.79
C GLU A 103 8.69 10.35 9.33
N LEU A 104 9.02 11.24 8.38
CA LEU A 104 8.84 10.98 6.95
C LEU A 104 9.55 9.69 6.50
N VAL A 105 10.81 9.52 6.91
CA VAL A 105 11.60 8.32 6.59
C VAL A 105 10.96 7.07 7.21
N GLN A 106 10.52 7.16 8.47
CA GLN A 106 9.82 6.07 9.14
C GLN A 106 8.53 5.69 8.40
N ARG A 107 7.70 6.68 8.06
CA ARG A 107 6.45 6.46 7.33
C ARG A 107 6.66 5.92 5.92
N TRP A 108 7.72 6.35 5.22
CA TRP A 108 8.11 5.74 3.94
C TRP A 108 8.46 4.25 4.09
N ASN A 109 9.19 3.89 5.14
CA ASN A 109 9.52 2.49 5.41
C ASN A 109 8.29 1.64 5.73
N SER A 110 7.35 2.16 6.55
CA SER A 110 6.05 1.53 6.75
C SER A 110 5.28 1.41 5.44
N HIS A 111 5.23 2.47 4.63
CA HIS A 111 4.52 2.46 3.35
C HIS A 111 5.07 1.41 2.38
N LYS A 112 6.38 1.17 2.35
CA LYS A 112 6.97 0.06 1.58
C LYS A 112 6.47 -1.31 2.04
N VAL A 113 6.15 -1.49 3.33
CA VAL A 113 5.50 -2.72 3.83
C VAL A 113 4.08 -2.81 3.29
N MET A 114 3.31 -1.73 3.29
CA MET A 114 1.97 -1.69 2.68
C MET A 114 2.03 -2.09 1.20
N VAL A 115 2.93 -1.48 0.42
CA VAL A 115 3.09 -1.78 -1.01
C VAL A 115 3.48 -3.25 -1.25
N ARG A 116 4.29 -3.85 -0.37
CA ARG A 116 4.58 -5.30 -0.44
C ARG A 116 3.35 -6.14 -0.14
N TRP A 117 2.52 -5.72 0.81
CA TRP A 117 1.28 -6.40 1.16
C TRP A 117 0.26 -6.39 0.01
N LEU A 118 0.20 -5.32 -0.80
CA LEU A 118 -0.70 -5.22 -1.98
C LEU A 118 -0.52 -6.37 -2.99
N ARG A 119 0.56 -7.15 -2.90
CA ARG A 119 0.72 -8.39 -3.68
C ARG A 119 -0.42 -9.40 -3.46
N VAL A 120 -1.19 -9.31 -2.37
CA VAL A 120 -2.41 -10.13 -2.21
C VAL A 120 -3.40 -9.96 -3.37
N PHE A 121 -3.35 -8.82 -4.07
CA PHE A 121 -4.16 -8.50 -5.24
C PHE A 121 -3.51 -8.89 -6.57
N HIS A 122 -2.49 -9.76 -6.58
CA HIS A 122 -1.77 -10.19 -7.78
C HIS A 122 -2.70 -10.61 -8.94
N TYR A 123 -3.84 -11.24 -8.64
CA TYR A 123 -4.82 -11.58 -9.67
C TYR A 123 -5.38 -10.35 -10.40
N LEU A 124 -5.71 -9.27 -9.67
CA LEU A 124 -6.21 -8.03 -10.29
C LEU A 124 -5.14 -7.41 -11.18
N ASP A 125 -3.89 -7.34 -10.73
CA ASP A 125 -2.77 -6.80 -11.50
C ASP A 125 -2.62 -7.52 -12.85
N HIS A 126 -2.63 -8.86 -12.83
CA HIS A 126 -2.40 -9.66 -14.02
C HIS A 126 -3.58 -9.72 -14.99
N PHE A 127 -4.82 -9.66 -14.49
CA PHE A 127 -6.00 -9.88 -15.33
C PHE A 127 -6.84 -8.63 -15.53
N PHE A 128 -7.28 -7.97 -14.46
CA PHE A 128 -8.17 -6.81 -14.57
C PHE A 128 -7.41 -5.55 -15.03
N ILE A 129 -6.32 -5.21 -14.35
CA ILE A 129 -5.51 -4.01 -14.57
C ILE A 129 -4.81 -4.08 -15.92
N THR A 130 -4.17 -5.21 -16.23
CA THR A 130 -3.49 -5.41 -17.53
C THR A 130 -4.46 -5.27 -18.71
N ARG A 131 -5.68 -5.81 -18.61
CA ARG A 131 -6.70 -5.70 -19.68
C ARG A 131 -7.17 -4.26 -19.91
N ARG A 132 -7.13 -3.42 -18.88
CA ARG A 132 -7.56 -2.02 -18.93
C ARG A 132 -6.40 -1.03 -19.10
N SER A 133 -5.16 -1.52 -19.20
CA SER A 133 -3.94 -0.71 -19.29
C SER A 133 -3.80 0.29 -18.14
N LEU A 134 -4.24 -0.10 -16.94
CA LEU A 134 -4.10 0.69 -15.72
C LEU A 134 -2.72 0.47 -15.08
N PRO A 135 -2.22 1.40 -14.25
CA PRO A 135 -1.03 1.17 -13.44
C PRO A 135 -1.23 -0.01 -12.47
N SER A 136 -0.15 -0.76 -12.18
CA SER A 136 -0.23 -1.83 -11.18
C SER A 136 -0.55 -1.27 -9.80
N LEU A 137 -1.16 -2.05 -8.90
CA LEU A 137 -1.44 -1.61 -7.53
C LEU A 137 -0.16 -1.25 -6.76
N LYS A 138 0.96 -1.91 -7.11
CA LYS A 138 2.29 -1.51 -6.62
C LYS A 138 2.65 -0.09 -7.05
N ASP A 139 2.44 0.25 -8.32
CA ASP A 139 2.75 1.58 -8.85
C ASP A 139 1.79 2.62 -8.29
N VAL A 140 0.49 2.31 -8.20
CA VAL A 140 -0.52 3.16 -7.54
C VAL A 140 -0.09 3.45 -6.10
N GLY A 141 0.34 2.44 -5.34
CA GLY A 141 0.81 2.63 -3.98
C GLY A 141 1.98 3.61 -3.87
N PHE A 142 2.95 3.56 -4.78
CA PHE A 142 4.07 4.51 -4.80
C PHE A 142 3.67 5.91 -5.29
N ILE A 143 2.84 5.98 -6.34
CA ILE A 143 2.32 7.22 -6.89
C ILE A 143 1.50 7.97 -5.83
N CYS A 144 0.59 7.29 -5.12
CA CYS A 144 -0.20 7.90 -4.06
C CYS A 144 0.67 8.50 -2.95
N PHE A 145 1.70 7.78 -2.49
CA PHE A 145 2.60 8.35 -1.47
C PHE A 145 3.35 9.56 -1.98
N ARG A 146 3.93 9.47 -3.18
CA ARG A 146 4.61 10.60 -3.81
C ARG A 146 3.67 11.79 -3.91
N ASP A 147 2.50 11.63 -4.53
CA ASP A 147 1.64 12.76 -4.87
C ASP A 147 0.97 13.37 -3.64
N LEU A 148 0.56 12.56 -2.66
CA LEU A 148 -0.13 13.07 -1.46
C LEU A 148 0.83 13.55 -0.39
N VAL A 149 1.95 12.84 -0.16
CA VAL A 149 2.90 13.21 0.91
C VAL A 149 3.87 14.28 0.44
N PHE A 150 4.42 14.17 -0.78
CA PHE A 150 5.41 15.13 -1.26
C PHE A 150 4.83 16.54 -1.43
N GLU A 151 3.60 16.64 -1.96
CA GLU A 151 2.94 17.93 -2.15
C GLU A 151 2.76 18.69 -0.84
N GLU A 152 2.48 17.96 0.25
CA GLU A 152 2.28 18.54 1.58
C GLU A 152 3.62 18.96 2.22
N ILE A 153 4.66 18.13 2.10
CA ILE A 153 5.93 18.37 2.81
C ILE A 153 6.91 19.27 2.05
N LYS A 154 6.78 19.46 0.73
CA LYS A 154 7.83 20.06 -0.09
C LYS A 154 8.26 21.46 0.36
N VAL A 155 7.33 22.26 0.88
CA VAL A 155 7.62 23.62 1.37
C VAL A 155 8.43 23.52 2.66
N ASN A 156 7.91 22.79 3.66
CA ASN A 156 8.56 22.64 4.96
C ASN A 156 9.92 21.93 4.86
N ALA A 157 10.02 20.89 4.03
CA ALA A 157 11.26 20.14 3.83
C ALA A 157 12.36 21.02 3.23
N LYS A 158 12.02 21.89 2.28
CA LYS A 158 12.97 22.84 1.70
C LYS A 158 13.50 23.81 2.75
N ASP A 159 12.63 24.38 3.57
CA ASP A 159 13.02 25.34 4.61
C ASP A 159 13.88 24.68 5.68
N ILE A 160 13.57 23.43 6.06
CA ILE A 160 14.39 22.66 7.00
C ILE A 160 15.79 22.40 6.44
N VAL A 161 15.90 21.98 5.17
CA VAL A 161 17.19 21.73 4.53
C VAL A 161 18.01 23.02 4.42
N ILE A 162 17.39 24.15 4.09
CA ILE A 162 18.06 25.46 4.07
C ILE A 162 18.56 25.83 5.48
N SER A 163 17.73 25.62 6.51
CA SER A 163 18.12 25.90 7.90
C SER A 163 19.32 25.06 8.33
N PHE A 164 19.39 23.79 7.91
CA PHE A 164 20.53 22.92 8.15
C PHE A 164 21.80 23.43 7.46
N ILE A 165 21.71 23.78 6.18
CA ILE A 165 22.87 24.32 5.45
C ILE A 165 23.41 25.60 6.13
N ASN A 166 22.53 26.48 6.59
CA ASN A 166 22.96 27.71 7.28
C ASN A 166 23.63 27.42 8.62
N ARG A 167 23.06 26.53 9.44
CA ARG A 167 23.64 26.10 10.72
C ARG A 167 24.99 25.39 10.54
N GLU A 168 25.13 24.56 9.52
CA GLU A 168 26.41 23.92 9.17
C GLU A 168 27.47 24.96 8.76
N ARG A 169 27.07 26.01 8.01
CA ARG A 169 27.94 27.15 7.67
C ARG A 169 28.36 27.97 8.88
N GLU A 170 27.52 28.03 9.92
CA GLU A 170 27.79 28.70 11.19
C GLU A 170 28.64 27.84 12.15
N GLY A 171 29.01 26.61 11.74
CA GLY A 171 29.91 25.72 12.48
C GLY A 171 29.20 24.70 13.37
N GLU A 172 27.87 24.55 13.27
CA GLU A 172 27.13 23.51 13.98
C GLU A 172 27.28 22.15 13.29
N HIS A 173 27.50 21.08 14.07
CA HIS A 173 27.55 19.72 13.54
C HIS A 173 26.14 19.17 13.31
N ILE A 174 25.79 18.86 12.07
CA ILE A 174 24.50 18.27 11.68
C ILE A 174 24.71 16.83 11.18
N ASP A 175 23.89 15.90 11.65
CA ASP A 175 23.90 14.52 11.16
C ASP A 175 23.27 14.43 9.75
N GLY A 176 24.11 14.59 8.72
CA GLY A 176 23.72 14.53 7.31
C GLY A 176 23.31 13.13 6.80
N GLY A 177 23.34 12.09 7.64
CA GLY A 177 23.02 10.72 7.25
C GLY A 177 21.54 10.48 6.90
N LEU A 178 20.63 11.30 7.44
CA LEU A 178 19.18 11.14 7.31
C LEU A 178 18.66 11.19 5.86
N LEU A 179 19.19 12.11 5.05
CA LEU A 179 18.69 12.36 3.69
C LEU A 179 19.32 11.41 2.65
N LYS A 180 20.58 11.01 2.83
CA LYS A 180 21.35 10.29 1.79
C LYS A 180 21.01 8.79 1.68
N HIS A 181 20.61 8.14 2.77
CA HIS A 181 20.49 6.67 2.79
C HIS A 181 19.07 6.13 2.70
N ASN A 182 18.03 6.94 2.95
CA ASN A 182 16.69 6.39 3.25
C ASN A 182 15.57 6.75 2.27
N LEU A 183 15.80 7.68 1.33
CA LEU A 183 14.78 8.18 0.38
C LEU A 183 14.96 7.63 -1.05
N ARG A 184 15.65 6.50 -1.22
CA ARG A 184 15.86 5.84 -2.51
C ARG A 184 14.76 4.83 -2.84
#